data_AF-A0A4Q3SMS2-F1
#
_entry.id   AF-A0A4Q3SMS2-F1
#
_cell.length_a   1.000
_cell.length_b   1.000
_cell.length_c   1.000
_cell.angle_alpha   90.00
_cell.angle_beta   90.00
_cell.angle_gamma   90.00
#
_symmetry.space_group_name_H-M   'P 1'
#
loop_
_entity.id
_entity.type
_entity.pdbx_description
1 polymer ?
#
loop_
_entity_poly.entity_id
_entity_poly.type
_entity_poly.pdbx_seq_one_letter_code
_entity_poly.pdbx_strand_id
1 'polypeptide(L)'
;MSQTEEPQIPAEDLDAQTRRLDPERWLSSRFIADAEARADVIAIYAFDHELARAPKVASNSLMGEIRLTWWWEVLDEVYEGRAVRHHPTAQALARAIDRRNLPRAPLEAMIEARYRELDPAPMNLADALEWAVGSGGGAAVSAAHVLEDAPDVSRAEQGGKAWAIGRLMGTAGL
;
A
#
# COMPACT_ATOMS: atom_id res chain seq x y z
N MET A 1 -21.11 10.48 36.24
CA MET A 1 -20.94 10.55 34.78
C MET A 1 -20.09 9.37 34.37
N SER A 2 -20.72 8.21 34.14
CA SER A 2 -20.02 7.02 33.65
C SER A 2 -19.66 7.26 32.20
N GLN A 3 -18.37 7.33 31.90
CA GLN A 3 -17.88 7.25 30.53
C GLN A 3 -18.11 5.82 30.07
N THR A 4 -18.98 5.64 29.08
CA THR A 4 -19.07 4.41 28.31
C THR A 4 -17.80 4.34 27.47
N GLU A 5 -16.82 3.55 27.88
CA GLU A 5 -15.75 3.12 26.98
C GLU A 5 -16.42 2.35 25.84
N GLU A 6 -16.47 2.96 24.66
CA GLU A 6 -16.75 2.23 23.43
C GLU A 6 -15.74 1.08 23.33
N PRO A 7 -16.17 -0.16 23.00
CA PRO A 7 -15.25 -1.27 22.88
C PRO A 7 -14.25 -0.95 21.77
N GLN A 8 -13.00 -0.73 22.15
CA GLN A 8 -11.87 -0.61 21.23
C GLN A 8 -11.79 -1.94 20.46
N ILE A 9 -12.35 -1.98 19.26
CA ILE A 9 -12.21 -3.11 18.34
C ILE A 9 -10.69 -3.35 18.21
N PRO A 10 -10.18 -4.56 18.50
CA PRO A 10 -8.77 -4.84 18.33
C PRO A 10 -8.39 -4.45 16.91
N ALA A 11 -7.34 -3.64 16.75
CA ALA A 11 -6.74 -3.38 15.46
C ALA A 11 -6.61 -4.73 14.73
N GLU A 12 -7.31 -4.90 13.62
CA GLU A 12 -7.29 -6.15 12.87
C GLU A 12 -5.83 -6.50 12.58
N ASP A 13 -5.42 -7.73 12.90
CA ASP A 13 -4.07 -8.20 12.61
C ASP A 13 -3.81 -8.08 11.10
N LEU A 14 -2.80 -7.29 10.71
CA LEU A 14 -2.51 -7.02 9.31
C LEU A 14 -2.19 -8.30 8.55
N ASP A 15 -1.60 -9.32 9.19
CA ASP A 15 -1.35 -10.61 8.54
C ASP A 15 -2.67 -11.30 8.14
N ALA A 16 -3.63 -11.37 9.07
CA ALA A 16 -4.96 -11.91 8.83
C ALA A 16 -5.75 -11.09 7.81
N GLN A 17 -5.64 -9.76 7.86
CA GLN A 17 -6.27 -8.85 6.92
C GLN A 17 -5.73 -9.08 5.49
N THR A 18 -4.40 -9.08 5.30
CA THR A 18 -3.79 -9.33 3.99
C THR A 18 -4.12 -10.72 3.48
N ARG A 19 -4.14 -11.76 4.34
CA ARG A 19 -4.58 -13.10 3.96
C ARG A 19 -5.98 -13.13 3.33
N ARG A 20 -6.90 -12.33 3.87
CA ARG A 20 -8.29 -12.27 3.42
C ARG A 20 -8.46 -11.41 2.16
N LEU A 21 -7.74 -10.29 2.06
CA LEU A 21 -7.94 -9.27 1.03
C LEU A 21 -6.99 -9.38 -0.16
N ASP A 22 -5.83 -10.01 0.05
CA ASP A 22 -4.79 -10.24 -0.96
C ASP A 22 -4.07 -11.58 -0.72
N PRO A 23 -4.78 -12.71 -0.93
CA PRO A 23 -4.25 -14.03 -0.61
C PRO A 23 -2.99 -14.39 -1.41
N GLU A 24 -2.83 -13.87 -2.63
CA GLU A 24 -1.65 -14.11 -3.47
C GLU A 24 -0.40 -13.49 -2.88
N ARG A 25 -0.44 -12.18 -2.57
CA ARG A 25 0.70 -11.49 -1.94
C ARG A 25 0.92 -11.93 -0.49
N TRP A 26 -0.13 -12.34 0.21
CA TRP A 26 0.03 -13.01 1.50
C TRP A 26 0.79 -14.34 1.36
N LEU A 27 0.44 -15.19 0.40
CA LEU A 27 1.14 -16.46 0.15
C LEU A 27 2.59 -16.22 -0.26
N SER A 28 2.88 -15.24 -1.14
CA SER A 28 4.25 -14.93 -1.54
C SER A 28 5.10 -14.50 -0.34
N SER A 29 4.54 -13.73 0.60
CA SER A 29 5.27 -13.33 1.82
C SER A 29 5.68 -14.51 2.70
N ARG A 30 5.06 -15.70 2.56
CA ARG A 30 5.42 -16.89 3.33
C ARG A 30 6.79 -17.47 2.95
N PHE A 31 7.36 -17.07 1.82
CA PHE A 31 8.73 -17.41 1.43
C PHE A 31 9.79 -16.55 2.14
N ILE A 32 9.39 -15.50 2.86
CA ILE A 32 10.29 -14.67 3.65
C ILE A 32 10.51 -15.36 5.01
N ALA A 33 11.71 -15.89 5.23
CA ALA A 33 12.04 -16.63 6.45
C ALA A 33 12.05 -15.72 7.69
N ASP A 34 12.69 -14.55 7.58
CA ASP A 34 12.77 -13.57 8.66
C ASP A 34 11.38 -13.02 9.01
N ALA A 35 10.99 -13.17 10.29
CA ALA A 35 9.64 -12.82 10.73
C ALA A 35 9.40 -11.31 10.71
N GLU A 36 10.44 -10.51 10.95
CA GLU A 36 10.35 -9.06 10.98
C GLU A 36 10.26 -8.48 9.57
N ALA A 37 11.09 -8.95 8.64
CA ALA A 37 11.01 -8.60 7.22
C ALA A 37 9.66 -9.01 6.62
N ARG A 38 9.13 -10.19 6.99
CA ARG A 38 7.80 -10.62 6.57
C ARG A 38 6.71 -9.68 7.06
N ALA A 39 6.78 -9.25 8.33
CA ALA A 39 5.82 -8.28 8.88
C ALA A 39 5.92 -6.90 8.18
N ASP A 40 7.12 -6.47 7.83
CA ASP A 40 7.36 -5.20 7.11
C ASP A 40 6.81 -5.24 5.69
N VAL A 41 6.99 -6.35 4.97
CA VAL A 41 6.36 -6.57 3.65
C VAL A 41 4.84 -6.61 3.76
N ILE A 42 4.28 -7.25 4.80
CA ILE A 42 2.83 -7.23 5.06
C ILE A 42 2.32 -5.81 5.31
N ALA A 43 3.08 -4.96 6.01
CA ALA A 43 2.71 -3.56 6.21
C ALA A 43 2.62 -2.77 4.89
N ILE A 44 3.57 -3.00 3.97
CA ILE A 44 3.53 -2.41 2.61
C ILE A 44 2.29 -2.89 1.83
N TYR A 45 1.96 -4.18 1.91
CA TYR A 45 0.77 -4.72 1.23
C TYR A 45 -0.54 -4.22 1.84
N ALA A 46 -0.61 -4.06 3.17
CA ALA A 46 -1.74 -3.44 3.84
C ALA A 46 -1.89 -1.96 3.44
N PHE A 47 -0.77 -1.23 3.30
CA PHE A 47 -0.78 0.14 2.80
C PHE A 47 -1.31 0.22 1.37
N ASP A 48 -0.79 -0.60 0.45
CA ASP A 48 -1.30 -0.68 -0.93
C ASP A 48 -2.80 -1.00 -0.97
N HIS A 49 -3.28 -1.87 -0.07
CA HIS A 49 -4.69 -2.18 0.05
C HIS A 49 -5.54 -0.96 0.46
N GLU A 50 -5.13 -0.21 1.49
CA GLU A 50 -5.85 0.99 1.93
C GLU A 50 -5.89 2.06 0.84
N LEU A 51 -4.79 2.22 0.10
CA LEU A 51 -4.72 3.10 -1.06
C LEU A 51 -5.71 2.67 -2.15
N ALA A 52 -5.73 1.38 -2.52
CA ALA A 52 -6.66 0.84 -3.51
C ALA A 52 -8.13 0.88 -3.05
N ARG A 53 -8.39 1.03 -1.75
CA ARG A 53 -9.73 1.13 -1.18
C ARG A 53 -10.27 2.56 -1.21
N ALA A 54 -9.40 3.56 -1.09
CA ALA A 54 -9.78 4.98 -1.08
C ALA A 54 -10.72 5.40 -2.23
N PRO A 55 -10.42 5.13 -3.52
CA PRO A 55 -11.31 5.50 -4.62
C PRO A 55 -12.62 4.68 -4.63
N LYS A 56 -12.59 3.43 -4.14
CA LYS A 56 -13.74 2.49 -4.22
C LYS A 56 -14.84 2.77 -3.20
N VAL A 57 -14.48 3.33 -2.05
CA VAL A 57 -15.44 3.62 -0.95
C VAL A 57 -15.82 5.10 -0.88
N ALA A 58 -15.21 5.95 -1.71
CA ALA A 58 -15.54 7.36 -1.80
C ALA A 58 -16.88 7.57 -2.52
N SER A 59 -17.67 8.53 -2.05
CA SER A 59 -18.96 8.88 -2.68
C SER A 59 -18.80 9.71 -3.95
N ASN A 60 -17.65 10.37 -4.13
CA ASN A 60 -17.27 11.16 -5.29
C ASN A 60 -15.73 11.33 -5.32
N SER A 61 -15.19 11.86 -6.43
CA SER A 61 -13.73 12.03 -6.61
C SER A 61 -13.09 12.88 -5.51
N LEU A 62 -13.72 13.99 -5.11
CA LEU A 62 -13.21 14.86 -4.04
C LEU A 62 -13.02 14.11 -2.71
N MET A 63 -13.97 13.26 -2.33
CA MET A 63 -13.85 12.44 -1.11
C MET A 63 -12.75 11.38 -1.23
N GLY A 64 -12.47 10.91 -2.45
CA GLY A 64 -11.32 10.05 -2.73
C GLY A 64 -10.00 10.80 -2.58
N GLU A 65 -9.90 12.01 -3.14
CA GLU A 65 -8.72 12.87 -3.00
C GLU A 65 -8.40 13.15 -1.52
N ILE A 66 -9.40 13.53 -0.72
CA ILE A 66 -9.22 13.78 0.72
C ILE A 66 -8.63 12.55 1.44
N ARG A 67 -9.06 11.34 1.08
CA ARG A 67 -8.54 10.10 1.65
C ARG A 67 -7.10 9.82 1.21
N LEU A 68 -6.75 10.12 -0.04
CA LEU A 68 -5.37 9.96 -0.52
C LEU A 68 -4.44 11.03 0.08
N THR A 69 -4.91 12.27 0.21
CA THR A 69 -4.19 13.34 0.92
C THR A 69 -3.91 12.97 2.38
N TRP A 70 -4.85 12.30 3.05
CA TRP A 70 -4.58 11.80 4.40
C TRP A 70 -3.38 10.84 4.45
N TRP A 71 -3.20 10.00 3.42
CA TRP A 71 -2.01 9.13 3.32
C TRP A 71 -0.73 9.88 3.00
N TRP A 72 -0.79 10.95 2.20
CA TRP A 72 0.34 11.87 2.02
C TRP A 72 0.80 12.46 3.35
N GLU A 73 -0.15 12.95 4.16
CA GLU A 73 0.15 13.52 5.48
C GLU A 73 0.72 12.46 6.44
N VAL A 74 0.30 11.19 6.33
CA VAL A 74 0.91 10.08 7.09
C VAL A 74 2.37 9.89 6.68
N LEU A 75 2.70 9.88 5.39
CA LEU A 75 4.09 9.78 4.96
C LEU A 75 4.90 10.98 5.44
N ASP A 76 4.35 12.20 5.38
CA ASP A 76 4.99 13.39 5.92
C ASP A 76 5.27 13.25 7.43
N GLU A 77 4.29 12.79 8.21
CA GLU A 77 4.49 12.53 9.64
C GLU A 77 5.63 11.54 9.90
N VAL A 78 5.68 10.43 9.16
CA VAL A 78 6.71 9.41 9.32
C VAL A 78 8.09 9.98 8.97
N TYR A 79 8.24 10.55 7.77
CA TYR A 79 9.53 10.99 7.25
C TYR A 79 10.06 12.27 7.92
N GLU A 80 9.20 13.08 8.54
CA GLU A 80 9.60 14.22 9.36
C GLU A 80 9.80 13.87 10.84
N GLY A 81 9.61 12.60 11.23
CA GLY A 81 9.76 12.16 12.62
C GLY A 81 8.71 12.72 13.58
N ARG A 82 7.51 13.04 13.08
CA ARG A 82 6.37 13.48 13.90
C ARG A 82 5.60 12.29 14.45
N ALA A 83 4.68 12.57 15.38
CA ALA A 83 3.75 11.57 15.87
C ALA A 83 2.81 11.12 14.74
N VAL A 84 2.93 9.85 14.34
CA VAL A 84 2.10 9.24 13.31
C VAL A 84 0.70 8.96 13.86
N ARG A 85 -0.32 9.33 13.10
CA ARG A 85 -1.73 9.11 13.47
C ARG A 85 -2.04 7.64 13.83
N HIS A 86 -3.02 7.47 14.72
CA HIS A 86 -3.48 6.15 15.15
C HIS A 86 -4.27 5.43 14.06
N HIS A 87 -3.56 4.67 13.22
CA HIS A 87 -4.11 3.73 12.26
C HIS A 87 -3.19 2.49 12.21
N PRO A 88 -3.71 1.24 12.28
CA PRO A 88 -2.86 0.05 12.35
C PRO A 88 -1.82 -0.04 11.23
N THR A 89 -2.27 0.17 9.98
CA THR A 89 -1.41 0.21 8.80
C THR A 89 -0.39 1.35 8.84
N ALA A 90 -0.79 2.57 9.22
CA ALA A 90 0.14 3.71 9.30
C ALA A 90 1.23 3.46 10.35
N GLN A 91 0.88 2.91 11.51
CA GLN A 91 1.84 2.58 12.56
C GLN A 91 2.79 1.44 12.15
N ALA A 92 2.29 0.42 11.45
CA ALA A 92 3.12 -0.66 10.95
C ALA A 92 4.07 -0.17 9.85
N LEU A 93 3.57 0.66 8.93
CA LEU A 93 4.37 1.27 7.87
C LEU A 93 5.45 2.19 8.45
N ALA A 94 5.12 3.00 9.47
CA ALA A 94 6.09 3.84 10.17
C ALA A 94 7.26 3.04 10.73
N ARG A 95 6.98 1.91 11.40
CA ARG A 95 8.02 1.01 11.92
C ARG A 95 8.86 0.38 10.81
N ALA A 96 8.24 0.00 9.70
CA ALA A 96 8.95 -0.56 8.56
C ALA A 96 9.89 0.48 7.90
N ILE A 97 9.40 1.71 7.71
CA ILE A 97 10.18 2.82 7.17
C ILE A 97 11.40 3.12 8.06
N ASP A 98 11.21 3.26 9.36
CA ASP A 98 12.29 3.54 10.32
C ASP A 98 13.33 2.41 10.35
N ARG A 99 12.86 1.15 10.50
CA ARG A 99 13.75 -0.01 10.61
C ARG A 99 14.57 -0.29 9.36
N ARG A 100 13.95 -0.14 8.18
CA ARG A 100 14.55 -0.51 6.89
C ARG A 100 15.09 0.68 6.12
N ASN A 101 14.99 1.89 6.69
CA ASN A 101 15.33 3.15 6.03
C ASN A 101 14.70 3.24 4.61
N LEU A 102 13.40 2.94 4.52
CA LEU A 102 12.75 2.79 3.21
C LEU A 102 12.76 4.11 2.45
N PRO A 103 13.09 4.10 1.14
CA PRO A 103 13.01 5.30 0.33
C PRO A 103 11.56 5.78 0.23
N ARG A 104 11.39 7.09 0.28
CA ARG A 104 10.09 7.77 0.25
C ARG A 104 9.39 7.67 -1.10
N ALA A 105 10.16 7.83 -2.19
CA ALA A 105 9.61 7.96 -3.54
C ALA A 105 8.72 6.79 -4.00
N PRO A 106 9.05 5.50 -3.77
CA PRO A 106 8.16 4.39 -4.15
C PRO A 106 6.82 4.42 -3.39
N LEU A 107 6.81 4.81 -2.12
CA LEU A 107 5.58 4.89 -1.32
C LEU A 107 4.68 6.05 -1.77
N GLU A 108 5.28 7.18 -2.14
CA GLU A 108 4.56 8.32 -2.72
C GLU A 108 3.96 7.97 -4.08
N ALA A 109 4.72 7.28 -4.94
CA ALA A 109 4.25 6.81 -6.24
C ALA A 109 3.04 5.87 -6.12
N MET A 110 2.94 5.08 -5.05
CA MET A 110 1.77 4.25 -4.76
C MET A 110 0.52 5.10 -4.50
N ILE A 111 0.65 6.24 -3.80
CA ILE A 111 -0.48 7.16 -3.55
C ILE A 111 -0.87 7.86 -4.85
N GLU A 112 0.12 8.40 -5.57
CA GLU A 112 -0.09 9.14 -6.81
C GLU A 112 -0.84 8.30 -7.85
N ALA A 113 -0.45 7.02 -8.01
CA ALA A 113 -1.11 6.12 -8.94
C ALA A 113 -2.63 6.01 -8.70
N ARG A 114 -3.10 6.13 -7.44
CA ARG A 114 -4.54 6.01 -7.13
C ARG A 114 -5.36 7.22 -7.56
N TYR A 115 -4.75 8.38 -7.80
CA TYR A 115 -5.47 9.53 -8.34
C TYR A 115 -6.07 9.22 -9.72
N ARG A 116 -5.41 8.39 -10.54
CA ARG A 116 -5.97 7.97 -11.83
C ARG A 116 -7.30 7.21 -11.67
N GLU A 117 -7.50 6.48 -10.57
CA GLU A 117 -8.74 5.74 -10.30
C GLU A 117 -9.92 6.64 -9.89
N LEU A 118 -9.68 7.93 -9.61
CA LEU A 118 -10.71 8.91 -9.30
C LEU A 118 -11.37 9.50 -10.55
N ASP A 119 -10.72 9.38 -11.71
CA ASP A 119 -11.29 9.70 -13.01
C ASP A 119 -12.16 8.52 -13.49
N PRO A 120 -13.48 8.72 -13.71
CA PRO A 120 -14.38 7.67 -14.17
C PRO A 120 -14.11 7.21 -15.61
N ALA A 121 -13.32 7.96 -16.39
CA ALA A 121 -12.96 7.55 -17.73
C ALA A 121 -12.11 6.26 -17.70
N PRO A 122 -12.45 5.23 -18.50
CA PRO A 122 -11.64 4.01 -18.60
C PRO A 122 -10.18 4.33 -18.94
N MET A 123 -9.25 3.66 -18.26
CA MET A 123 -7.82 3.75 -18.59
C MET A 123 -7.57 3.22 -20.01
N ASN A 124 -6.86 3.99 -20.81
CA ASN A 124 -6.24 3.44 -22.01
C ASN A 124 -4.98 2.62 -21.64
N LEU A 125 -4.32 1.99 -22.61
CA LEU A 125 -3.13 1.17 -22.35
C LEU A 125 -1.98 1.96 -21.70
N ALA A 126 -1.72 3.19 -22.12
CA ALA A 126 -0.67 4.02 -21.55
C ALA A 126 -0.98 4.37 -20.09
N ASP A 127 -2.21 4.82 -19.81
CA ASP A 127 -2.68 5.11 -18.45
C ASP A 127 -2.52 3.87 -17.55
N ALA A 128 -2.95 2.70 -18.02
CA ALA A 128 -2.88 1.46 -17.25
C ALA A 128 -1.43 1.05 -16.95
N LEU A 129 -0.51 1.23 -17.91
CA LEU A 129 0.90 0.92 -17.72
C LEU A 129 1.57 1.88 -16.73
N GLU A 130 1.23 3.17 -16.75
CA GLU A 130 1.72 4.16 -15.80
C GLU A 130 1.15 3.92 -14.39
N TRP A 131 -0.16 3.70 -14.28
CA TRP A 131 -0.82 3.30 -13.04
C TRP A 131 -0.17 2.05 -12.42
N ALA A 132 0.16 1.05 -13.23
CA ALA A 132 0.78 -0.19 -12.78
C ALA A 132 2.23 -0.01 -12.26
N VAL A 133 2.96 0.98 -12.78
CA VAL A 133 4.30 1.35 -12.27
C VAL A 133 4.19 1.87 -10.84
N GLY A 134 3.32 2.85 -10.58
CA GLY A 134 3.19 3.43 -9.24
C GLY A 134 2.52 2.48 -8.23
N SER A 135 1.50 1.72 -8.65
CA SER A 135 0.77 0.81 -7.76
C SER A 135 1.54 -0.48 -7.45
N GLY A 136 1.42 -1.51 -8.30
CA GLY A 136 2.09 -2.79 -8.09
C GLY A 136 3.61 -2.67 -8.15
N GLY A 137 4.15 -1.85 -9.05
CA GLY A 137 5.58 -1.58 -9.15
C GLY A 137 6.14 -0.93 -7.87
N GLY A 138 5.53 0.15 -7.39
CA GLY A 138 5.91 0.82 -6.15
C GLY A 138 5.89 -0.12 -4.94
N ALA A 139 4.84 -0.93 -4.79
CA ALA A 139 4.75 -1.92 -3.71
C ALA A 139 5.84 -2.98 -3.80
N ALA A 140 6.18 -3.45 -5.00
CA ALA A 140 7.25 -4.43 -5.22
C ALA A 140 8.64 -3.84 -4.93
N VAL A 141 8.88 -2.59 -5.34
CA VAL A 141 10.13 -1.86 -5.02
C VAL A 141 10.28 -1.67 -3.52
N SER A 142 9.24 -1.22 -2.81
CA SER A 142 9.26 -1.09 -1.35
C SER A 142 9.52 -2.43 -0.67
N ALA A 143 8.89 -3.52 -1.13
CA ALA A 143 9.14 -4.86 -0.59
C ALA A 143 10.57 -5.33 -0.85
N ALA A 144 11.15 -5.03 -2.03
CA ALA A 144 12.54 -5.36 -2.34
C ALA A 144 13.51 -4.64 -1.39
N HIS A 145 13.26 -3.38 -1.05
CA HIS A 145 14.06 -2.64 -0.05
C HIS A 145 13.94 -3.20 1.37
N VAL A 146 12.87 -3.92 1.70
CA VAL A 146 12.80 -4.65 2.98
C VAL A 146 13.70 -5.89 2.96
N LEU A 147 13.79 -6.57 1.81
CA LEU A 147 14.40 -7.88 1.67
C LEU A 147 15.90 -7.83 1.33
N GLU A 148 16.36 -6.75 0.71
CA GLU A 148 17.71 -6.60 0.20
C GLU A 148 18.23 -5.17 0.49
N ASP A 149 19.51 -5.04 0.85
CA ASP A 149 20.14 -3.74 1.10
C ASP A 149 20.28 -2.92 -0.19
N ALA A 150 20.47 -3.59 -1.33
CA ALA A 150 20.68 -2.98 -2.65
C ALA A 150 19.89 -3.74 -3.73
N PRO A 151 18.55 -3.63 -3.74
CA PRO A 151 17.71 -4.37 -4.67
C PRO A 151 17.86 -3.87 -6.11
N ASP A 152 17.63 -4.77 -7.07
CA ASP A 152 17.39 -4.37 -8.45
C ASP A 152 15.99 -3.77 -8.60
N VAL A 153 15.92 -2.45 -8.40
CA VAL A 153 14.67 -1.67 -8.45
C VAL A 153 13.94 -1.85 -9.77
N SER A 154 14.66 -1.94 -10.91
CA SER A 154 14.02 -2.10 -12.21
C SER A 154 13.35 -3.46 -12.36
N ARG A 155 13.99 -4.53 -11.89
CA ARG A 155 13.38 -5.87 -11.88
C ARG A 155 12.18 -5.95 -10.94
N ALA A 156 12.30 -5.38 -9.75
CA ALA A 156 11.20 -5.34 -8.78
C ALA A 156 9.98 -4.58 -9.35
N GLU A 157 10.20 -3.40 -9.93
CA GLU A 157 9.16 -2.59 -10.56
C GLU A 157 8.48 -3.34 -11.71
N GLN A 158 9.26 -3.94 -12.62
CA GLN A 158 8.71 -4.70 -13.75
C GLN A 158 7.85 -5.88 -13.29
N GLY A 159 8.28 -6.63 -12.27
CA GLY A 159 7.51 -7.72 -11.69
C GLY A 159 6.20 -7.23 -11.06
N GLY A 160 6.26 -6.15 -10.27
CA GLY A 160 5.09 -5.53 -9.65
C GLY A 160 4.10 -4.96 -10.67
N LYS A 161 4.61 -4.32 -11.72
CA LYS A 161 3.83 -3.81 -12.85
C LYS A 161 3.08 -4.93 -13.57
N ALA A 162 3.77 -6.01 -13.90
CA ALA A 162 3.16 -7.17 -14.56
C ALA A 162 2.04 -7.78 -13.71
N TRP A 163 2.25 -7.89 -12.40
CA TRP A 163 1.23 -8.35 -11.45
C TRP A 163 0.00 -7.42 -11.42
N ALA A 164 0.20 -6.10 -11.35
CA ALA A 164 -0.91 -5.13 -11.32
C ALA A 164 -1.74 -5.16 -12.61
N ILE A 165 -1.09 -5.25 -13.78
CA ILE A 165 -1.79 -5.40 -15.06
C ILE A 165 -2.56 -6.71 -15.14
N GLY A 166 -1.97 -7.83 -14.71
CA GLY A 166 -2.66 -9.13 -14.68
C GLY A 166 -3.93 -9.07 -13.82
N ARG A 167 -3.87 -8.41 -12.66
CA ARG A 167 -5.03 -8.22 -11.78
C ARG A 167 -6.08 -7.30 -12.40
N LEU A 168 -5.67 -6.24 -13.10
CA LEU A 168 -6.58 -5.34 -13.81
C LEU A 168 -7.33 -6.10 -14.90
N MET A 169 -6.65 -6.91 -15.72
CA MET A 169 -7.26 -7.72 -16.77
C MET A 169 -8.27 -8.73 -16.20
N GLY A 170 -7.90 -9.47 -15.14
CA GLY A 170 -8.78 -10.46 -14.52
C GLY A 170 -10.01 -9.89 -13.81
N THR A 171 -9.99 -8.62 -13.42
CA THR A 171 -11.14 -7.93 -12.81
C THR A 171 -11.99 -7.15 -13.82
N ALA A 172 -11.39 -6.71 -14.93
CA ALA A 172 -12.10 -6.06 -16.03
C ALA A 172 -12.87 -7.04 -16.95
N GLY A 173 -12.73 -8.35 -16.75
CA GLY A 173 -13.45 -9.37 -17.51
C GLY A 173 -12.97 -9.53 -18.96
N LEU A 174 -11.68 -9.30 -19.21
CA LEU A 174 -11.01 -9.57 -20.48
C LEU A 174 -10.50 -11.01 -20.57
#